data_AF-A0A6G1A9S3-F1
#
_entry.id   AF-A0A6G1A9S3-F1
#
_cell.length_a   1.000
_cell.length_b   1.000
_cell.length_c   1.000
_cell.angle_alpha   90.00
_cell.angle_beta   90.00
_cell.angle_gamma   90.00
#
_symmetry.space_group_name_H-M   'P 1'
#
loop_
_entity.id
_entity.type
_entity.pdbx_description
1 polymer ?
#
loop_
_entity_poly.entity_id
_entity_poly.type
_entity_poly.pdbx_seq_one_letter_code
_entity_poly.pdbx_strand_id
1 'polypeptide(L)'
;MRGYPSLLLLYLGLTTCLDASPSGEQDPEVFLDSPEAQSFLRSHSRIRRANHWDLELLTPGNLERECLEERCSWEEAREYFEDNTLTERFWESYIYNGKGGRGRVDVAGLAVGLTSGILLIVLASLGAFWYLHYRRRGQGQQSCLQE
;
A
#
# COMPACT_ATOMS: atom_id res chain seq x y z
N MET A 1 -7.60 8.17 40.95
CA MET A 1 -7.71 7.78 39.53
C MET A 1 -7.51 9.03 38.69
N ARG A 2 -6.49 9.08 37.81
CA ARG A 2 -6.19 10.27 36.99
C ARG A 2 -6.41 9.90 35.53
N GLY A 3 -7.58 10.24 34.99
CA GLY A 3 -7.87 10.05 33.57
C GLY A 3 -6.96 10.93 32.72
N TYR A 4 -6.55 10.43 31.56
CA TYR A 4 -5.73 11.16 30.59
C TYR A 4 -6.63 11.63 29.44
N PRO A 5 -7.29 12.81 29.52
CA PRO A 5 -8.26 13.25 28.51
C PRO A 5 -7.62 13.37 27.11
N SER A 6 -6.32 13.70 27.04
CA SER A 6 -5.56 13.71 25.79
C SER A 6 -5.56 12.35 25.07
N LEU A 7 -5.45 11.22 25.79
CA LEU A 7 -5.53 9.89 25.17
C LEU A 7 -6.94 9.57 24.67
N LEU A 8 -7.99 9.97 25.42
CA LEU A 8 -9.38 9.79 24.99
C LEU A 8 -9.68 10.59 23.71
N LEU A 9 -9.22 11.84 23.64
CA LEU A 9 -9.37 12.70 22.47
C LEU A 9 -8.58 12.18 21.27
N LEU A 10 -7.37 11.63 21.47
CA LEU A 10 -6.60 11.00 20.40
C LEU A 10 -7.31 9.75 19.85
N TYR A 11 -7.92 8.94 20.72
CA TYR A 11 -8.67 7.75 20.34
C TYR A 11 -9.95 8.12 19.57
N LEU A 12 -10.70 9.13 20.03
CA LEU A 12 -11.87 9.67 19.35
C LEU A 12 -11.52 10.21 17.95
N GLY A 13 -10.44 10.99 17.84
CA GLY A 13 -9.94 11.51 16.56
C GLY A 13 -9.52 10.41 15.58
N LEU A 14 -8.93 9.31 16.08
CA LEU A 14 -8.62 8.13 15.26
C LEU A 14 -9.88 7.40 14.78
N THR A 15 -10.91 7.26 15.62
CA THR A 15 -12.18 6.64 15.21
C THR A 15 -12.92 7.47 14.16
N THR A 16 -12.96 8.80 14.28
CA THR A 16 -13.66 9.66 13.30
C THR A 16 -13.06 9.64 11.89
N CYS A 17 -11.82 9.17 11.74
CA CYS A 17 -11.17 9.03 10.43
C CYS A 17 -11.49 7.70 9.71
N LEU A 18 -12.12 6.75 10.39
CA LEU A 18 -12.46 5.43 9.82
C LEU A 18 -13.88 5.38 9.24
N ASP A 19 -14.84 6.06 9.88
CA ASP A 19 -16.24 6.11 9.43
C ASP A 19 -16.52 7.21 8.38
N ALA A 20 -15.50 8.00 8.00
CA ALA A 20 -15.60 9.07 7.00
C ALA A 20 -15.64 8.56 5.54
N SER A 21 -16.36 7.46 5.29
CA SER A 21 -16.79 7.08 3.95
C SER A 21 -17.91 8.02 3.52
N PRO A 22 -17.81 8.74 2.39
CA PRO A 22 -18.93 9.51 1.88
C PRO A 22 -20.03 8.54 1.47
N SER A 23 -21.16 8.57 2.18
CA SER A 23 -22.36 7.82 1.81
C SER A 23 -22.87 8.34 0.47
N GLY A 24 -22.51 7.66 -0.61
CA GLY A 24 -22.96 7.97 -1.95
C GLY A 24 -24.49 7.93 -2.04
N GLU A 25 -25.03 8.76 -2.94
CA GLU A 25 -26.45 8.78 -3.26
C GLU A 25 -26.90 7.35 -3.63
N GLN A 26 -28.01 6.87 -3.06
CA GLN A 26 -28.59 5.58 -3.42
C GLN A 26 -29.26 5.66 -4.80
N ASP A 27 -28.47 5.42 -5.85
CA ASP A 27 -28.99 4.97 -7.15
C ASP A 27 -29.75 3.63 -6.96
N PRO A 28 -30.70 3.27 -7.84
CA PRO A 28 -31.63 2.17 -7.58
C PRO A 28 -30.94 0.79 -7.55
N GLU A 29 -31.68 -0.20 -7.01
CA GLU A 29 -31.35 -1.59 -6.64
C GLU A 29 -30.83 -2.49 -7.81
N VAL A 30 -29.84 -1.99 -8.56
CA VAL A 30 -29.25 -2.57 -9.77
C VAL A 30 -27.77 -2.90 -9.56
N PHE A 31 -27.10 -2.19 -8.64
CA PHE A 31 -25.71 -2.41 -8.27
C PHE A 31 -25.61 -2.93 -6.84
N LEU A 32 -24.65 -3.83 -6.60
CA LEU A 32 -24.32 -4.34 -5.28
C LEU A 32 -23.38 -3.36 -4.56
N ASP A 33 -23.54 -3.24 -3.25
CA ASP A 33 -22.60 -2.53 -2.38
C ASP A 33 -21.15 -3.03 -2.53
N SER A 34 -20.19 -2.16 -2.24
CA SER A 34 -18.77 -2.44 -2.51
C SER A 34 -18.21 -3.72 -1.82
N PRO A 35 -18.52 -4.02 -0.54
CA PRO A 35 -18.09 -5.27 0.10
C PRO A 35 -18.69 -6.51 -0.57
N GLU A 36 -19.98 -6.46 -0.87
CA GLU A 36 -20.78 -7.51 -1.50
C GLU A 36 -20.27 -7.80 -2.92
N ALA A 37 -20.07 -6.77 -3.73
CA ALA A 37 -19.48 -6.86 -5.07
C ALA A 37 -18.05 -7.47 -5.03
N GLN A 38 -17.21 -7.04 -4.07
CA GLN A 38 -15.89 -7.62 -3.86
C GLN A 38 -15.95 -9.08 -3.38
N SER A 39 -17.02 -9.51 -2.69
CA SER A 39 -17.18 -10.88 -2.22
C SER A 39 -17.30 -11.88 -3.39
N PHE A 40 -17.92 -11.50 -4.51
CA PHE A 40 -17.96 -12.32 -5.73
C PHE A 40 -16.56 -12.50 -6.34
N LEU A 41 -15.76 -11.43 -6.38
CA LEU A 41 -14.39 -11.46 -6.92
C LEU A 41 -13.40 -12.20 -6.00
N ARG A 42 -13.70 -12.32 -4.71
CA ARG A 42 -12.88 -13.01 -3.70
C ARG A 42 -13.29 -14.47 -3.48
N SER A 43 -14.58 -14.81 -3.63
CA SER A 43 -15.10 -16.18 -3.50
C SER A 43 -14.89 -17.00 -4.77
N HIS A 44 -15.24 -16.44 -5.94
CA HIS A 44 -14.69 -16.90 -7.21
C HIS A 44 -13.32 -16.26 -7.40
N SER A 45 -12.31 -16.86 -6.74
CA SER A 45 -10.90 -16.54 -7.03
C SER A 45 -10.64 -16.75 -8.52
N ARG A 46 -10.61 -15.65 -9.29
CA ARG A 46 -10.38 -15.70 -10.73
C ARG A 46 -8.97 -16.26 -10.96
N ILE A 47 -8.90 -17.45 -11.54
CA ILE A 47 -7.66 -17.98 -12.09
C ILE A 47 -7.16 -16.95 -13.11
N ARG A 48 -5.92 -16.47 -12.94
CA ARG A 48 -5.26 -15.61 -13.94
C ARG A 48 -5.22 -16.38 -15.26
N ARG A 49 -5.59 -15.76 -16.38
CA ARG A 49 -5.55 -16.45 -17.68
C ARG A 49 -4.09 -16.60 -18.10
N ALA A 50 -3.35 -15.48 -18.05
CA ALA A 50 -1.92 -15.42 -18.29
C ALA A 50 -1.14 -16.46 -17.48
N ASN A 51 -0.32 -17.21 -18.22
CA ASN A 51 0.63 -18.23 -17.80
C ASN A 51 -0.05 -19.41 -17.08
N HIS A 52 -1.29 -19.75 -17.48
CA HIS A 52 -1.95 -20.98 -17.04
C HIS A 52 -1.56 -22.17 -17.94
N TRP A 53 -1.21 -23.30 -17.32
CA TRP A 53 -1.12 -24.66 -17.90
C TRP A 53 -0.28 -24.89 -19.19
N ASP A 54 0.63 -23.98 -19.55
CA ASP A 54 1.53 -24.02 -20.72
C ASP A 54 0.85 -24.07 -22.12
N LEU A 55 -0.49 -24.15 -22.20
CA LEU A 55 -1.22 -24.24 -23.49
C LEU A 55 -1.40 -22.86 -24.18
N GLU A 56 -0.92 -21.77 -23.59
CA GLU A 56 -0.83 -20.48 -24.26
C GLU A 56 0.10 -20.56 -25.49
N LEU A 57 1.12 -21.43 -25.47
CA LEU A 57 1.98 -21.74 -26.63
C LEU A 57 1.22 -22.33 -27.84
N LEU A 58 -0.02 -22.81 -27.63
CA LEU A 58 -0.92 -23.30 -28.70
C LEU A 58 -1.97 -22.26 -29.11
N THR A 59 -2.00 -21.11 -28.45
CA THR A 59 -2.95 -20.01 -28.68
C THR A 59 -2.22 -18.89 -29.42
N PRO A 60 -2.80 -18.27 -30.46
CA PRO A 60 -2.15 -17.13 -31.11
C PRO A 60 -2.01 -15.96 -30.12
N GLY A 61 -0.83 -15.34 -30.13
CA GLY A 61 -0.51 -14.15 -29.34
C GLY A 61 -1.50 -13.02 -29.61
N ASN A 62 -1.83 -12.26 -28.58
CA ASN A 62 -2.90 -11.27 -28.59
C ASN A 62 -2.60 -10.14 -27.60
N LEU A 63 -2.19 -8.98 -28.13
CA LEU A 63 -1.80 -7.80 -27.36
C LEU A 63 -2.87 -7.35 -26.34
N GLU A 64 -4.15 -7.45 -26.67
CA GLU A 64 -5.24 -7.08 -25.75
C GLU A 64 -5.26 -8.04 -24.55
N ARG A 65 -5.33 -9.35 -24.79
CA ARG A 65 -5.31 -10.38 -23.72
C ARG A 65 -4.03 -10.29 -22.89
N GLU A 66 -2.86 -10.33 -23.53
CA GLU A 66 -1.60 -10.61 -22.84
C GLU A 66 -0.95 -9.36 -22.24
N CYS A 67 -1.08 -8.21 -22.91
CA CYS A 67 -0.34 -6.99 -22.56
C CYS A 67 -1.22 -5.79 -22.13
N LEU A 68 -2.56 -5.87 -22.26
CA LEU A 68 -3.48 -4.78 -21.87
C LEU A 68 -4.49 -5.21 -20.79
N GLU A 69 -5.14 -6.39 -20.92
CA GLU A 69 -5.87 -7.04 -19.82
C GLU A 69 -4.91 -7.61 -18.76
N GLU A 70 -3.77 -8.14 -19.20
CA GLU A 70 -2.80 -8.86 -18.36
C GLU A 70 -1.39 -8.25 -18.44
N ARG A 71 -0.42 -8.86 -17.75
CA ARG A 71 0.98 -8.40 -17.70
C ARG A 71 1.90 -9.37 -18.44
N CYS A 72 2.10 -9.13 -19.73
CA CYS A 72 3.10 -9.79 -20.55
C CYS A 72 4.54 -9.39 -20.18
N SER A 73 5.46 -10.28 -20.56
CA SER A 73 6.90 -10.07 -20.73
C SER A 73 7.22 -9.45 -22.11
N TRP A 74 8.50 -9.19 -22.36
CA TRP A 74 8.95 -8.67 -23.65
C TRP A 74 8.84 -9.71 -24.77
N GLU A 75 8.93 -11.00 -24.45
CA GLU A 75 8.92 -12.09 -25.44
C GLU A 75 7.50 -12.34 -25.96
N GLU A 76 6.49 -12.39 -25.10
CA GLU A 76 5.07 -12.45 -25.49
C GLU A 76 4.68 -11.22 -26.36
N ALA A 77 5.19 -10.03 -26.03
CA ALA A 77 5.01 -8.85 -26.89
C ALA A 77 5.72 -8.98 -28.25
N ARG A 78 6.93 -9.56 -28.29
CA ARG A 78 7.68 -9.84 -29.53
C ARG A 78 6.96 -10.87 -30.41
N GLU A 79 6.31 -11.86 -29.81
CA GLU A 79 5.52 -12.87 -30.50
C GLU A 79 4.26 -12.30 -31.14
N TYR A 80 3.62 -11.29 -30.51
CA TYR A 80 2.50 -10.57 -31.15
C TYR A 80 2.93 -9.67 -32.30
N PHE A 81 4.04 -8.92 -32.16
CA PHE A 81 4.43 -7.93 -33.16
C PHE A 81 5.25 -8.48 -34.34
N GLU A 82 5.93 -9.62 -34.17
CA GLU A 82 6.94 -10.23 -35.06
C GLU A 82 8.14 -9.32 -35.46
N ASP A 83 8.09 -8.02 -35.18
CA ASP A 83 9.09 -6.99 -35.48
C ASP A 83 9.65 -6.39 -34.18
N ASN A 84 10.97 -6.49 -34.00
CA ASN A 84 11.69 -5.94 -32.84
C ASN A 84 11.48 -4.42 -32.69
N THR A 85 11.40 -3.66 -33.80
CA THR A 85 11.25 -2.20 -33.78
C THR A 85 9.84 -1.74 -33.38
N LEU A 86 8.82 -2.55 -33.64
CA LEU A 86 7.46 -2.35 -33.14
C LEU A 86 7.38 -2.74 -31.66
N THR A 87 7.99 -3.88 -31.31
CA THR A 87 8.09 -4.37 -29.93
C THR A 87 8.79 -3.37 -29.02
N GLU A 88 9.92 -2.79 -29.43
CA GLU A 88 10.64 -1.74 -28.70
C GLU A 88 9.76 -0.50 -28.47
N ARG A 89 9.08 0.01 -29.51
CA ARG A 89 8.18 1.18 -29.40
C ARG A 89 7.04 0.94 -28.42
N PHE A 90 6.44 -0.25 -28.46
CA PHE A 90 5.43 -0.65 -27.47
C PHE A 90 6.05 -0.70 -26.07
N TRP A 91 7.20 -1.37 -25.92
CA TRP A 91 7.86 -1.60 -24.64
C TRP A 91 8.32 -0.31 -23.95
N GLU A 92 8.76 0.72 -24.67
CA GLU A 92 9.04 2.04 -24.07
C GLU A 92 7.79 2.69 -23.44
N SER A 93 6.61 2.45 -24.01
CA SER A 93 5.32 2.98 -23.49
C SER A 93 4.67 2.09 -22.42
N TYR A 94 5.06 0.83 -22.34
CA TYR A 94 4.42 -0.19 -21.50
C TYR A 94 4.75 -0.01 -20.01
N ILE A 95 3.70 0.12 -19.18
CA ILE A 95 3.83 0.49 -17.75
C ILE A 95 4.59 -0.52 -16.88
N TYR A 96 4.76 -1.76 -17.33
CA TYR A 96 5.46 -2.83 -16.61
C TYR A 96 6.85 -3.18 -17.18
N ASN A 97 7.38 -2.35 -18.09
CA ASN A 97 8.65 -2.55 -18.81
C ASN A 97 9.95 -2.59 -17.97
N GLY A 98 9.84 -2.53 -16.64
CA GLY A 98 10.98 -2.50 -15.71
C GLY A 98 11.68 -1.14 -15.59
N LYS A 99 11.46 -0.20 -16.51
CA LYS A 99 12.02 1.16 -16.47
C LYS A 99 11.23 2.09 -15.55
N GLY A 100 11.07 1.67 -14.28
CA GLY A 100 10.50 2.41 -13.15
C GLY A 100 9.55 3.55 -13.52
N GLY A 101 8.33 3.21 -13.96
CA GLY A 101 7.41 4.13 -14.64
C GLY A 101 7.28 5.49 -13.98
N ARG A 102 7.63 6.55 -14.72
CA ARG A 102 7.61 7.96 -14.28
C ARG A 102 6.17 8.50 -14.16
N GLY A 103 5.34 7.88 -13.32
CA GLY A 103 3.89 8.06 -13.44
C GLY A 103 2.99 7.61 -12.28
N ARG A 104 3.49 7.35 -11.07
CA ARG A 104 2.69 7.42 -9.82
C ARG A 104 3.58 7.33 -8.58
N VAL A 105 3.46 8.32 -7.68
CA VAL A 105 3.90 8.17 -6.29
C VAL A 105 2.76 7.56 -5.49
N ASP A 106 3.00 6.45 -4.81
CA ASP A 106 1.99 5.87 -3.91
C ASP A 106 1.87 6.73 -2.66
N VAL A 107 0.96 7.70 -2.71
CA VAL A 107 0.69 8.67 -1.63
C VAL A 107 0.40 7.96 -0.31
N ALA A 108 -0.30 6.81 -0.35
CA ALA A 108 -0.53 5.96 0.80
C ALA A 108 0.79 5.38 1.38
N GLY A 109 1.68 4.87 0.54
CA GLY A 109 2.99 4.36 0.96
C GLY A 109 3.88 5.45 1.55
N LEU A 110 3.89 6.65 0.94
CA LEU A 110 4.60 7.81 1.46
C LEU A 110 4.03 8.28 2.81
N ALA A 111 2.70 8.35 2.95
CA ALA A 111 2.03 8.75 4.19
C ALA A 111 2.27 7.75 5.33
N VAL A 112 2.21 6.44 5.06
CA VAL A 112 2.52 5.38 6.04
C VAL A 112 4.00 5.42 6.43
N GLY A 113 4.92 5.61 5.47
CA GLY A 113 6.35 5.75 5.74
C GLY A 113 6.67 6.95 6.63
N LEU A 114 6.11 8.12 6.33
CA LEU A 114 6.32 9.35 7.09
C LEU A 114 5.71 9.27 8.50
N THR A 115 4.47 8.79 8.63
CA THR A 115 3.81 8.68 9.95
C THR A 115 4.50 7.65 10.85
N SER A 116 4.92 6.51 10.31
CA SER A 116 5.73 5.51 11.02
C SER A 116 7.09 6.07 11.47
N GLY A 117 7.81 6.76 10.58
CA GLY A 117 9.09 7.39 10.89
C GLY A 117 8.98 8.45 12.00
N ILE A 118 7.98 9.33 11.92
CA ILE A 118 7.72 10.35 12.95
C ILE A 118 7.39 9.69 14.30
N LEU A 119 6.53 8.66 14.31
CA LEU A 119 6.17 7.95 15.54
C LEU A 119 7.40 7.31 16.22
N LEU A 120 8.28 6.66 15.45
CA LEU A 120 9.52 6.08 15.97
C LEU A 120 10.47 7.14 16.54
N ILE A 121 10.62 8.29 15.86
CA ILE A 121 11.43 9.42 16.36
C ILE A 121 10.86 9.97 17.68
N VAL A 122 9.55 10.12 17.80
CA VAL A 122 8.89 10.59 19.04
C VAL A 122 9.09 9.61 20.18
N LEU A 123 8.88 8.30 19.95
CA LEU A 123 9.07 7.26 20.97
C LEU A 123 10.53 7.16 21.44
N ALA A 124 11.49 7.19 20.51
CA ALA A 124 12.91 7.20 20.83
C ALA A 124 13.31 8.46 21.63
N SER A 125 12.80 9.63 21.24
CA SER A 125 13.08 10.90 21.93
C SER A 125 12.52 10.93 23.36
N LEU A 126 11.29 10.44 23.56
CA LEU A 126 10.67 10.31 24.88
C LEU A 126 11.40 9.29 25.76
N GLY A 127 11.80 8.14 25.19
CA GLY A 127 12.59 7.13 25.89
C GLY A 127 13.96 7.66 26.34
N ALA A 128 14.69 8.34 25.44
CA ALA A 128 15.98 8.96 25.74
C ALA A 128 15.85 10.07 26.80
N PHE A 129 14.85 10.94 26.69
CA PHE A 129 14.58 11.98 27.69
C PHE A 129 14.27 11.37 29.06
N TRP A 130 13.38 10.37 29.13
CA TRP A 130 13.01 9.71 30.37
C TRP A 130 14.21 8.99 31.01
N TYR A 131 15.01 8.27 30.22
CA TYR A 131 16.24 7.61 30.67
C TYR A 131 17.26 8.62 31.25
N LEU A 132 17.52 9.72 30.55
CA LEU A 132 18.46 10.77 30.99
C LEU A 132 17.94 11.58 32.19
N HIS A 133 16.62 11.70 32.36
CA HIS A 133 15.99 12.31 33.54
C HIS A 133 15.99 11.35 34.74
N TYR A 134 15.70 10.06 34.53
CA TYR A 134 15.77 9.02 35.56
C TYR A 134 17.20 8.88 36.09
N ARG A 135 18.20 8.80 35.21
CA ARG A 135 19.63 8.77 35.58
C ARG A 135 20.06 10.00 36.39
N ARG A 136 19.59 11.21 36.01
CA ARG A 136 19.84 12.44 36.79
C ARG A 136 19.20 12.43 38.17
N ARG A 137 17.97 11.92 38.31
CA ARG A 137 17.34 11.73 39.65
C ARG A 137 18.11 10.72 40.50
N GLY A 138 18.56 9.61 39.91
CA GLY A 138 19.38 8.60 40.60
C GLY A 138 20.65 9.19 41.20
N GLN A 139 21.40 10.01 40.43
CA GLN A 139 22.60 10.68 40.96
C GLN A 139 22.26 11.70 42.07
N GLY A 140 21.17 12.47 41.94
CA GLY A 140 20.74 13.41 42.98
C GLY A 140 20.33 12.74 44.30
N GLN A 141 19.83 11.50 44.24
CA GLN A 141 19.55 10.69 45.43
C GLN A 141 20.84 10.23 46.13
N GLN A 142 21.90 9.97 45.37
CA GLN A 142 23.18 9.46 45.87
C GLN A 142 24.03 10.52 46.58
N SER A 143 24.01 11.77 46.12
CA SER A 143 24.75 12.86 46.77
C SER A 143 24.17 13.31 48.11
N CYS A 144 22.93 12.94 48.44
CA CYS A 144 22.29 13.23 49.73
C CYS A 144 22.54 12.13 50.79
N LEU A 145 23.36 11.14 50.47
CA LEU A 145 23.70 9.99 51.34
C LEU A 145 25.20 9.98 51.72
N GLN A 146 25.87 11.12 51.56
CA GLN A 146 27.30 11.30 51.78
C GLN A 146 27.64 12.69 52.37
N GLU A 147 26.71 13.26 53.14
CA GLU A 147 26.88 14.39 54.08
C GLU A 147 26.40 13.93 55.47
#